data_AF-A0A0U3LSD9-F1
#
_entry.id   AF-A0A0U3LSD9-F1
#
_cell.length_a   1.000
_cell.length_b   1.000
_cell.length_c   1.000
_cell.angle_alpha   90.00
_cell.angle_beta   90.00
_cell.angle_gamma   90.00
#
_symmetry.space_group_name_H-M   'P 1'
#
loop_
_entity.id
_entity.type
_entity.pdbx_description
1 polymer ?
#
loop_
_entity_poly.entity_id
_entity_poly.type
_entity_poly.pdbx_seq_one_letter_code
_entity_poly.pdbx_strand_id
1 'polypeptide(L)'
;MNAQVSHPLTTPDPDPVSGAEPASATPRYARLDALRGVAMVWMTVFHFCFDLAFFRLIHQDFYRDPVWTWQRSAIVSLFLLCAGMGQAVALAQGQTAERFWRRWGQIMVCALLVSVGSWWMFPRSFISFGVLHGMALMLIMVRFGFSRLSNRWLVLLGLVAVLLPLWAAHPFFDARTTNWVGLVTRKPLTEDYVPVLPWLGPMLWGFALMRTRAVQTLLQRPLPGVLRPLGVLGQWSLSYYMLHQPVLIGALMGAKALGWF
;
A
#
# COMPACT_ATOMS: atom_id res chain seq x y z
N MET A 1 75.33 -47.12 -11.66
CA MET A 1 75.27 -45.69 -11.30
C MET A 1 74.65 -44.94 -12.47
N ASN A 2 73.52 -44.30 -12.20
CA ASN A 2 72.69 -43.38 -13.00
C ASN A 2 71.79 -43.89 -14.14
N ALA A 3 70.50 -43.65 -13.87
CA ALA A 3 69.28 -44.04 -14.54
C ALA A 3 68.93 -43.17 -15.77
N GLN A 4 68.09 -43.77 -16.60
CA GLN A 4 67.31 -43.16 -17.68
C GLN A 4 66.50 -41.95 -17.17
N VAL A 5 66.53 -40.86 -17.92
CA VAL A 5 65.62 -39.72 -17.74
C VAL A 5 64.51 -39.84 -18.77
N SER A 6 63.31 -40.19 -18.32
CA SER A 6 62.06 -40.14 -19.07
C SER A 6 61.45 -38.74 -19.01
N HIS A 7 61.03 -38.22 -20.16
CA HIS A 7 60.26 -36.98 -20.26
C HIS A 7 58.84 -37.16 -19.68
N PRO A 8 58.33 -36.25 -18.84
CA PRO A 8 56.94 -36.27 -18.42
C PRO A 8 56.02 -35.65 -19.48
N LEU A 9 54.91 -36.33 -19.75
CA LEU A 9 53.74 -35.86 -20.50
C LEU A 9 53.13 -34.63 -19.80
N THR A 10 53.07 -33.50 -20.50
CA THR A 10 52.27 -32.33 -20.10
C THR A 10 50.79 -32.68 -20.14
N THR A 11 50.13 -32.62 -18.98
CA THR A 11 48.67 -32.64 -18.84
C THR A 11 48.06 -31.40 -19.50
N PRO A 12 46.92 -31.50 -20.21
CA PRO A 12 46.21 -30.32 -20.69
C PRO A 12 45.61 -29.55 -19.51
N ASP A 13 45.68 -28.22 -19.56
CA ASP A 13 44.99 -27.33 -18.63
C ASP A 13 43.47 -27.61 -18.63
N PRO A 14 42.79 -27.55 -17.46
CA PRO A 14 41.34 -27.63 -17.42
C PRO A 14 40.72 -26.37 -18.03
N ASP A 15 39.74 -26.55 -18.92
CA ASP A 15 38.97 -25.48 -19.55
C ASP A 15 38.43 -24.48 -18.52
N PRO A 16 38.40 -23.17 -18.84
CA PRO A 16 37.83 -22.17 -17.96
C PRO A 16 36.33 -22.45 -17.80
N VAL A 17 35.94 -22.76 -16.55
CA VAL A 17 34.55 -22.94 -16.12
C VAL A 17 33.71 -21.79 -16.64
N SER A 18 32.82 -22.12 -17.57
CA SER A 18 31.75 -21.27 -18.10
C SER A 18 31.17 -20.42 -16.98
N GLY A 19 31.34 -19.10 -17.09
CA GLY A 19 30.80 -18.13 -16.14
C GLY A 19 29.32 -18.38 -15.93
N ALA A 20 28.93 -18.59 -14.67
CA ALA A 20 27.54 -18.60 -14.27
C ALA A 20 26.92 -17.27 -14.72
N GLU A 21 25.91 -17.33 -15.60
CA GLU A 21 25.09 -16.16 -15.92
C GLU A 21 24.62 -15.55 -14.59
N PRO A 22 24.81 -14.24 -14.36
CA PRO A 22 24.30 -13.61 -13.16
C PRO A 22 22.80 -13.84 -13.12
N ALA A 23 22.32 -14.54 -12.08
CA ALA A 23 20.91 -14.81 -11.85
C ALA A 23 20.10 -13.55 -12.15
N SER A 24 19.27 -13.60 -13.19
CA SER A 24 18.57 -12.43 -13.72
C SER A 24 17.90 -11.69 -12.58
N ALA A 25 18.40 -10.49 -12.24
CA ALA A 25 17.85 -9.69 -11.16
C ALA A 25 16.35 -9.52 -11.40
N THR A 26 15.53 -9.86 -10.41
CA THR A 26 14.08 -9.83 -10.56
C THR A 26 13.65 -8.42 -10.98
N PRO A 27 12.87 -8.25 -12.07
CA PRO A 27 12.57 -6.94 -12.62
C PRO A 27 11.93 -6.01 -11.57
N ARG A 28 12.55 -4.85 -11.33
CA ARG A 28 12.11 -3.90 -10.32
C ARG A 28 11.20 -2.83 -10.93
N TYR A 29 10.16 -2.43 -10.20
CA TYR A 29 9.18 -1.44 -10.63
C TYR A 29 9.37 -0.11 -9.92
N ALA A 30 10.49 0.58 -10.18
CA ALA A 30 10.87 1.81 -9.48
C ALA A 30 9.83 2.93 -9.57
N ARG A 31 9.09 3.02 -10.69
CA ARG A 31 8.01 4.00 -10.85
C ARG A 31 6.76 3.67 -10.03
N LEU A 32 6.50 2.39 -9.76
CA LEU A 32 5.44 1.99 -8.83
C LEU A 32 5.79 2.41 -7.40
N ASP A 33 7.06 2.23 -7.00
CA ASP A 33 7.54 2.73 -5.71
C ASP A 33 7.43 4.26 -5.64
N ALA A 34 7.79 4.97 -6.71
CA ALA A 34 7.63 6.43 -6.76
C ALA A 34 6.15 6.87 -6.65
N LEU A 35 5.23 6.15 -7.29
CA LEU A 35 3.79 6.42 -7.21
C LEU A 35 3.26 6.24 -5.77
N ARG A 36 3.73 5.22 -5.05
CA ARG A 36 3.46 5.07 -3.62
C ARG A 36 4.05 6.24 -2.83
N GLY A 37 5.27 6.65 -3.13
CA GLY A 37 5.91 7.83 -2.52
C GLY A 37 5.09 9.11 -2.70
N VAL A 38 4.53 9.34 -3.89
CA VAL A 38 3.60 10.46 -4.14
C VAL A 38 2.37 10.37 -3.23
N ALA A 39 1.74 9.20 -3.16
CA ALA A 39 0.57 9.00 -2.30
C ALA A 39 0.89 9.28 -0.81
N MET A 40 2.08 8.89 -0.36
CA MET A 40 2.54 9.12 1.00
C MET A 40 2.80 10.58 1.32
N VAL A 41 3.48 11.31 0.44
CA VAL A 41 3.70 12.76 0.63
C VAL A 41 2.36 13.49 0.64
N TRP A 42 1.45 13.16 -0.27
CA TRP A 42 0.13 13.77 -0.32
C TRP A 42 -0.69 13.50 0.95
N MET A 43 -0.72 12.25 1.42
CA MET A 43 -1.35 11.87 2.69
C MET A 43 -0.77 12.65 3.88
N THR A 44 0.56 12.78 3.96
CA THR A 44 1.21 13.54 5.05
C THR A 44 0.81 15.00 5.04
N VAL A 45 0.77 15.65 3.87
CA VAL A 45 0.31 17.04 3.76
C VAL A 45 -1.15 17.16 4.17
N PHE A 46 -2.00 16.25 3.71
CA PHE A 46 -3.42 16.20 4.07
C PHE A 46 -3.61 16.09 5.58
N HIS A 47 -2.92 15.15 6.24
CA HIS A 47 -3.01 14.97 7.69
C HIS A 47 -2.37 16.11 8.47
N PHE A 48 -1.29 16.72 7.97
CA PHE A 48 -0.73 17.90 8.60
C PHE A 48 -1.75 19.05 8.63
N CYS A 49 -2.45 19.30 7.52
CA CYS A 49 -3.54 20.28 7.50
C CYS A 49 -4.70 19.90 8.43
N PHE A 50 -5.06 18.61 8.51
CA PHE A 50 -6.06 18.11 9.46
C PHE A 50 -5.62 18.39 10.90
N ASP A 51 -4.36 18.12 11.24
CA ASP A 51 -3.81 18.36 12.56
C ASP A 51 -3.79 19.85 12.91
N LEU A 52 -3.40 20.72 11.97
CA LEU A 52 -3.49 22.17 12.18
C LEU A 52 -4.93 22.61 12.51
N ALA A 53 -5.94 22.03 11.84
CA ALA A 53 -7.34 22.30 12.16
C ALA A 53 -7.74 21.73 13.53
N PHE A 54 -7.27 20.53 13.87
CA PHE A 54 -7.48 19.91 15.19
C PHE A 54 -6.90 20.76 16.33
N PHE A 55 -5.71 21.34 16.15
CA PHE A 55 -5.08 22.28 17.08
C PHE A 55 -5.66 23.70 17.01
N ARG A 56 -6.69 23.95 16.18
CA ARG A 56 -7.36 25.25 15.97
C ARG A 56 -6.46 26.35 15.40
N LEU A 57 -5.41 25.97 14.69
CA LEU A 57 -4.50 26.90 14.00
C LEU A 57 -5.07 27.37 12.65
N ILE A 58 -5.95 26.58 12.05
CA ILE A 58 -6.68 26.94 10.83
C ILE A 58 -8.15 26.57 10.97
N HIS A 59 -9.01 27.24 10.21
CA HIS A 59 -10.45 26.98 10.17
C HIS A 59 -10.78 26.25 8.86
N GLN A 60 -10.94 24.93 8.92
CA GLN A 60 -11.21 24.07 7.76
C GLN A 60 -12.15 22.93 8.17
N ASP A 61 -13.09 22.55 7.30
CA ASP A 61 -14.02 21.44 7.53
C ASP A 61 -13.62 20.20 6.71
N PHE A 62 -12.88 19.29 7.36
CA PHE A 62 -12.42 18.05 6.74
C PHE A 62 -13.52 16.99 6.55
N TYR A 63 -14.70 17.19 7.15
CA TYR A 63 -15.79 16.22 7.14
C TYR A 63 -16.80 16.48 6.03
N ARG A 64 -16.98 17.74 5.63
CA ARG A 64 -18.01 18.15 4.65
C ARG A 64 -17.47 18.84 3.41
N ASP A 65 -16.33 19.54 3.50
CA ASP A 65 -15.81 20.27 2.35
C ASP A 65 -15.39 19.30 1.23
N PRO A 66 -15.90 19.48 0.00
CA PRO A 66 -15.45 18.73 -1.18
C PRO A 66 -13.93 18.73 -1.35
N VAL A 67 -13.25 19.85 -1.13
CA VAL A 67 -11.80 19.97 -1.34
C VAL A 67 -11.04 18.93 -0.51
N TRP A 68 -11.44 18.71 0.74
CA TRP A 68 -10.80 17.73 1.63
C TRP A 68 -11.32 16.31 1.39
N THR A 69 -12.62 16.14 1.21
CA THR A 69 -13.23 14.81 1.04
C THR A 69 -12.85 14.14 -0.28
N TRP A 70 -12.72 14.90 -1.38
CA TRP A 70 -12.21 14.39 -2.66
C TRP A 70 -10.71 14.05 -2.57
N GLN A 71 -9.90 14.88 -1.92
CA GLN A 71 -8.49 14.58 -1.70
C GLN A 71 -8.29 13.28 -0.92
N ARG A 72 -8.98 13.12 0.23
CA ARG A 72 -8.97 11.87 0.99
C ARG A 72 -9.29 10.67 0.09
N SER A 73 -10.33 10.79 -0.72
CA SER A 73 -10.77 9.70 -1.60
C SER A 73 -9.75 9.38 -2.69
N ALA A 74 -9.11 10.40 -3.27
CA ALA A 74 -8.04 10.24 -4.26
C ALA A 74 -6.80 9.57 -3.64
N ILE A 75 -6.38 10.01 -2.45
CA ILE A 75 -5.23 9.46 -1.73
C ILE A 75 -5.45 7.96 -1.43
N VAL A 76 -6.59 7.61 -0.82
CA VAL A 76 -6.91 6.21 -0.49
C VAL A 76 -7.02 5.36 -1.76
N SER A 77 -7.67 5.88 -2.81
CA SER A 77 -7.76 5.18 -4.10
C SER A 77 -6.38 4.89 -4.67
N LEU A 78 -5.46 5.86 -4.62
CA LEU A 78 -4.10 5.71 -5.13
C LEU A 78 -3.31 4.66 -4.33
N PHE A 79 -3.42 4.66 -3.00
CA PHE A 79 -2.80 3.63 -2.15
C PHE A 79 -3.29 2.23 -2.50
N LEU A 80 -4.61 2.06 -2.64
CA LEU A 80 -5.22 0.76 -2.93
C LEU A 80 -4.93 0.30 -4.36
N LEU A 81 -4.90 1.22 -5.33
CA LEU A 81 -4.43 0.96 -6.68
C LEU A 81 -2.98 0.44 -6.66
N CYS A 82 -2.08 1.13 -5.93
CA CYS A 82 -0.69 0.72 -5.78
C CYS A 82 -0.52 -0.62 -5.04
N ALA A 83 -1.40 -0.92 -4.08
CA ALA A 83 -1.44 -2.19 -3.37
C ALA A 83 -1.87 -3.33 -4.30
N GLY A 84 -2.90 -3.11 -5.13
CA GLY A 84 -3.34 -4.03 -6.17
C GLY A 84 -2.25 -4.32 -7.19
N MET A 85 -1.60 -3.26 -7.71
CA MET A 85 -0.44 -3.40 -8.60
C MET A 85 0.70 -4.18 -7.92
N GLY A 86 1.02 -3.85 -6.67
CA GLY A 86 2.05 -4.54 -5.89
C GLY A 86 1.77 -6.03 -5.71
N GLN A 87 0.51 -6.39 -5.49
CA GLN A 87 0.12 -7.80 -5.35
C GLN A 87 0.20 -8.55 -6.68
N ALA A 88 -0.16 -7.93 -7.80
CA ALA A 88 0.02 -8.52 -9.13
C ALA A 88 1.50 -8.76 -9.44
N VAL A 89 2.37 -7.78 -9.13
CA VAL A 89 3.83 -7.92 -9.24
C VAL A 89 4.34 -9.09 -8.39
N ALA A 90 3.96 -9.13 -7.11
CA ALA A 90 4.41 -10.16 -6.19
C ALA A 90 3.98 -11.57 -6.65
N LEU A 91 2.75 -11.71 -7.15
CA LEU A 91 2.26 -12.98 -7.68
C LEU A 91 3.02 -13.40 -8.95
N ALA A 92 3.25 -12.47 -9.88
CA ALA A 92 4.01 -12.74 -11.11
C ALA A 92 5.48 -13.11 -10.85
N GLN A 93 6.04 -12.62 -9.74
CA GLN A 93 7.40 -12.93 -9.28
C GLN A 93 7.46 -14.17 -8.37
N GLY A 94 6.38 -14.95 -8.27
CA GLY A 94 6.38 -16.20 -7.51
C GLY A 94 6.41 -16.04 -5.99
N GLN A 95 5.79 -14.99 -5.45
CA GLN A 95 5.72 -14.78 -3.99
C GLN A 95 5.11 -16.00 -3.26
N THR A 96 5.93 -16.63 -2.43
CA THR A 96 5.52 -17.77 -1.58
C THR A 96 4.43 -17.39 -0.58
N ALA A 97 3.67 -18.39 -0.11
CA ALA A 97 2.64 -18.18 0.91
C ALA A 97 3.22 -17.61 2.22
N GLU A 98 4.40 -18.10 2.65
CA GLU A 98 5.09 -17.62 3.84
C GLU A 98 5.43 -16.11 3.76
N ARG A 99 5.98 -15.66 2.63
CA ARG A 99 6.29 -14.23 2.40
C ARG A 99 5.03 -13.38 2.40
N PHE A 100 3.94 -13.88 1.84
CA PHE A 100 2.66 -13.20 1.86
C PHE A 100 2.12 -13.05 3.29
N TRP A 101 2.03 -14.15 4.05
CA TRP A 101 1.48 -14.14 5.41
C TRP A 101 2.33 -13.33 6.39
N ARG A 102 3.65 -13.33 6.24
CA ARG A 102 4.53 -12.44 7.01
C ARG A 102 4.19 -10.97 6.77
N ARG A 103 4.06 -10.56 5.49
CA ARG A 103 3.72 -9.18 5.16
C ARG A 103 2.30 -8.81 5.57
N TRP A 104 1.35 -9.72 5.37
CA TRP A 104 -0.03 -9.54 5.79
C TRP A 104 -0.12 -9.38 7.32
N GLY A 105 0.59 -10.22 8.08
CA GLY A 105 0.66 -10.14 9.54
C GLY A 105 1.21 -8.79 10.02
N GLN A 106 2.24 -8.25 9.37
CA GLN A 106 2.74 -6.90 9.66
C GLN A 106 1.65 -5.83 9.48
N ILE A 107 0.89 -5.89 8.37
CA ILE A 107 -0.20 -4.96 8.10
C ILE A 107 -1.30 -5.08 9.17
N MET A 108 -1.68 -6.31 9.53
CA MET A 108 -2.70 -6.55 10.54
C MET A 108 -2.27 -6.07 11.93
N VAL A 109 -1.01 -6.33 12.34
CA VAL A 109 -0.46 -5.80 13.60
C VAL A 109 -0.48 -4.27 13.58
N CYS A 110 -0.04 -3.64 12.48
CA CYS A 110 -0.10 -2.19 12.33
C CYS A 110 -1.54 -1.67 12.42
N ALA A 111 -2.51 -2.36 11.82
CA ALA A 111 -3.92 -2.00 11.88
C ALA A 111 -4.43 -2.01 13.34
N LEU A 112 -4.12 -3.07 14.10
CA LEU A 112 -4.49 -3.17 15.52
C LEU A 112 -3.82 -2.08 16.36
N LEU A 113 -2.53 -1.80 16.12
CA LEU A 113 -1.80 -0.74 16.83
C LEU A 113 -2.43 0.64 16.57
N VAL A 114 -2.85 0.93 15.34
CA VAL A 114 -3.55 2.17 15.00
C VAL A 114 -4.90 2.26 15.71
N SER A 115 -5.65 1.15 15.80
CA SER A 115 -6.91 1.11 16.56
C SER A 115 -6.69 1.38 18.05
N VAL A 116 -5.70 0.74 18.66
CA VAL A 116 -5.36 0.94 20.08
C VAL A 116 -4.86 2.37 20.34
N GLY A 117 -3.96 2.88 19.50
CA GLY A 117 -3.43 4.24 19.64
C GLY A 117 -4.52 5.30 19.47
N SER A 118 -5.38 5.16 18.45
CA SER A 118 -6.51 6.07 18.25
C SER A 118 -7.57 5.93 19.33
N TRP A 119 -7.75 4.76 19.95
CA TRP A 119 -8.65 4.62 21.10
C TRP A 119 -8.16 5.39 22.31
N TRP A 120 -6.85 5.45 22.53
CA TRP A 120 -6.27 6.24 23.61
C TRP A 120 -6.45 7.75 23.41
N MET A 121 -6.29 8.22 22.17
CA MET A 121 -6.37 9.64 21.82
C MET A 121 -7.82 10.13 21.58
N PHE A 122 -8.66 9.27 20.98
CA PHE A 122 -10.01 9.56 20.52
C PHE A 122 -11.00 8.45 20.94
N PRO A 123 -11.27 8.25 22.24
CA PRO A 123 -12.00 7.08 22.73
C PRO A 123 -13.42 6.93 22.16
N ARG A 124 -14.07 8.03 21.75
CA ARG A 124 -15.43 8.02 21.18
C ARG A 124 -15.47 7.78 19.67
N SER A 125 -14.36 8.03 18.97
CA SER A 125 -14.24 8.02 17.51
C SER A 125 -13.01 7.25 17.02
N PHE A 126 -12.49 6.33 17.84
CA PHE A 126 -11.33 5.51 17.49
C PHE A 126 -11.51 4.79 16.15
N ILE A 127 -10.39 4.48 15.51
CA ILE A 127 -10.34 3.83 14.20
C ILE A 127 -10.77 2.38 14.37
N SER A 128 -12.04 2.07 14.11
CA SER A 128 -12.54 0.69 14.21
C SER A 128 -12.34 -0.10 12.91
N PHE A 129 -12.35 0.58 11.76
CA PHE A 129 -12.15 -0.05 10.45
C PHE A 129 -11.54 0.92 9.44
N GLY A 130 -10.27 1.28 9.65
CA GLY A 130 -9.50 2.15 8.76
C GLY A 130 -8.81 1.42 7.59
N VAL A 131 -8.02 2.16 6.82
CA VAL A 131 -7.38 1.69 5.57
C VAL A 131 -6.54 0.42 5.74
N LEU A 132 -5.82 0.23 6.84
CA LEU A 132 -5.02 -0.98 7.06
C LEU A 132 -5.88 -2.22 7.31
N HIS A 133 -7.03 -2.08 7.98
CA HIS A 133 -7.99 -3.18 8.20
C HIS A 133 -8.61 -3.60 6.88
N GLY A 134 -9.10 -2.62 6.11
CA GLY A 134 -9.63 -2.85 4.77
C GLY A 134 -8.59 -3.49 3.85
N MET A 135 -7.36 -2.98 3.85
CA MET A 135 -6.26 -3.51 3.03
C MET A 135 -5.91 -4.95 3.40
N ALA A 136 -5.86 -5.30 4.69
CA ALA A 136 -5.61 -6.67 5.13
C ALA A 136 -6.65 -7.64 4.56
N LEU A 137 -7.94 -7.28 4.62
CA LEU A 137 -9.01 -8.12 4.08
C LEU A 137 -8.96 -8.20 2.55
N MET A 138 -8.84 -7.05 1.87
CA MET A 138 -8.82 -6.99 0.41
C MET A 138 -7.61 -7.71 -0.19
N LEU A 139 -6.43 -7.70 0.47
CA LEU A 139 -5.27 -8.48 0.05
C LEU A 139 -5.59 -9.98 -0.01
N ILE A 140 -6.25 -10.52 1.02
CA ILE A 140 -6.69 -11.93 1.03
C ILE A 140 -7.68 -12.20 -0.10
N MET A 141 -8.72 -11.36 -0.23
CA MET A 141 -9.76 -11.52 -1.26
C MET A 141 -9.16 -11.53 -2.66
N VAL A 142 -8.26 -10.58 -2.94
CA VAL A 142 -7.62 -10.48 -4.26
C VAL A 142 -6.64 -11.64 -4.48
N ARG A 143 -5.79 -11.99 -3.51
CA ARG A 143 -4.81 -13.08 -3.68
C ARG A 143 -5.49 -14.43 -3.94
N PHE A 144 -6.46 -14.81 -3.11
CA PHE A 144 -7.01 -16.16 -3.11
C PHE A 144 -8.33 -16.29 -3.88
N GLY A 145 -9.10 -15.20 -4.01
CA GLY A 145 -10.37 -15.19 -4.75
C GLY A 145 -10.21 -14.66 -6.17
N PHE A 146 -9.80 -13.40 -6.31
CA PHE A 146 -9.94 -12.69 -7.59
C PHE A 146 -8.74 -12.81 -8.54
N SER A 147 -7.55 -13.17 -8.05
CA SER A 147 -6.31 -13.21 -8.85
C SER A 147 -6.38 -14.11 -10.09
N ARG A 148 -7.22 -15.15 -10.03
CA ARG A 148 -7.45 -16.12 -11.11
C ARG A 148 -8.37 -15.61 -12.21
N LEU A 149 -9.12 -14.54 -11.96
CA LEU A 149 -10.05 -13.96 -12.92
C LEU A 149 -9.30 -13.26 -14.06
N SER A 150 -9.94 -13.13 -15.22
CA SER A 150 -9.40 -12.33 -16.32
C SER A 150 -9.47 -10.82 -16.01
N ASN A 151 -8.67 -10.01 -16.69
CA ASN A 151 -8.66 -8.56 -16.49
C ASN A 151 -10.04 -7.92 -16.70
N ARG A 152 -10.83 -8.42 -17.67
CA ARG A 152 -12.20 -7.95 -17.91
C ARG A 152 -13.07 -8.13 -16.67
N TRP A 153 -13.03 -9.31 -16.05
CA TRP A 153 -13.80 -9.58 -14.84
C TRP A 153 -13.34 -8.77 -13.64
N LEU A 154 -12.03 -8.55 -13.50
CA LEU A 154 -11.48 -7.68 -12.45
C LEU A 154 -11.97 -6.24 -12.60
N VAL A 155 -12.00 -5.70 -13.82
CA VAL A 155 -12.51 -4.36 -14.10
C VAL A 155 -14.01 -4.26 -13.79
N LEU A 156 -14.80 -5.24 -14.25
CA LEU A 156 -16.24 -5.30 -13.98
C LEU A 156 -16.55 -5.44 -12.48
N LEU A 157 -15.86 -6.32 -11.76
CA LEU A 157 -16.03 -6.46 -10.31
C LEU A 157 -15.62 -5.19 -9.57
N GLY A 158 -14.57 -4.50 -10.03
CA GLY A 158 -14.20 -3.22 -9.44
C GLY A 158 -15.25 -2.14 -9.67
N LEU A 159 -15.88 -2.11 -10.85
CA LEU A 159 -17.01 -1.23 -11.14
C LEU A 159 -18.22 -1.57 -10.26
N VAL A 160 -18.57 -2.84 -10.13
CA VAL A 160 -19.63 -3.30 -9.23
C VAL A 160 -19.31 -2.89 -7.80
N ALA A 161 -18.07 -3.07 -7.33
CA ALA A 161 -17.69 -2.69 -5.97
C ALA A 161 -17.89 -1.20 -5.70
N VAL A 162 -17.60 -0.34 -6.68
CA VAL A 162 -17.79 1.11 -6.57
C VAL A 162 -19.27 1.51 -6.62
N LEU A 163 -20.06 0.87 -7.48
CA LEU A 163 -21.46 1.25 -7.69
C LEU A 163 -22.41 0.64 -6.66
N LEU A 164 -22.14 -0.55 -6.13
CA LEU A 164 -23.05 -1.28 -5.25
C LEU A 164 -23.52 -0.47 -4.02
N PRO A 165 -22.65 0.30 -3.32
CA PRO A 165 -23.09 1.13 -2.20
C PRO A 165 -24.15 2.18 -2.54
N LEU A 166 -24.28 2.59 -3.80
CA LEU A 166 -25.27 3.59 -4.23
C LEU A 166 -26.70 3.05 -4.25
N TRP A 167 -26.88 1.73 -4.31
CA TRP A 167 -28.20 1.09 -4.51
C TRP A 167 -28.55 0.07 -3.42
N ALA A 168 -27.55 -0.47 -2.71
CA ALA A 168 -27.72 -1.57 -1.76
C ALA A 168 -27.42 -1.18 -0.30
N ALA A 169 -27.38 0.12 0.01
CA ALA A 169 -27.21 0.59 1.38
C ALA A 169 -28.38 0.14 2.27
N HIS A 170 -28.08 -0.38 3.47
CA HIS A 170 -29.11 -0.91 4.38
C HIS A 170 -28.74 -0.72 5.86
N PRO A 171 -29.70 -0.39 6.76
CA PRO A 171 -29.41 -0.11 8.18
C PRO A 171 -28.70 -1.25 8.94
N PHE A 172 -28.87 -2.50 8.48
CA PHE A 172 -28.12 -3.66 8.99
C PHE A 172 -26.60 -3.44 9.00
N PHE A 173 -26.08 -2.69 8.01
CA PHE A 173 -24.65 -2.42 7.90
C PHE A 173 -24.18 -1.25 8.77
N ASP A 174 -25.06 -0.51 9.44
CA ASP A 174 -24.65 0.66 10.25
C ASP A 174 -23.97 0.26 11.59
N ALA A 175 -24.03 -1.01 11.98
CA ALA A 175 -23.39 -1.52 13.19
C ALA A 175 -21.87 -1.70 13.00
N ARG A 176 -21.08 -1.53 14.07
CA ARG A 176 -19.61 -1.67 14.01
C ARG A 176 -19.12 -3.05 13.55
N THR A 177 -19.93 -4.09 13.73
CA THR A 177 -19.62 -5.47 13.33
C THR A 177 -19.91 -5.76 11.86
N THR A 178 -20.70 -4.92 11.18
CA THR A 178 -21.15 -5.13 9.80
C THR A 178 -20.74 -3.99 8.85
N ASN A 179 -20.40 -2.82 9.39
CA ASN A 179 -20.03 -1.65 8.59
C ASN A 179 -18.77 -1.86 7.74
N TRP A 180 -17.92 -2.83 8.05
CA TRP A 180 -16.73 -3.13 7.26
C TRP A 180 -17.05 -3.54 5.82
N VAL A 181 -18.29 -3.97 5.53
CA VAL A 181 -18.73 -4.27 4.16
C VAL A 181 -18.81 -2.99 3.30
N GLY A 182 -19.27 -1.87 3.88
CA GLY A 182 -19.36 -0.58 3.19
C GLY A 182 -20.72 -0.22 2.59
N LEU A 183 -21.77 -0.99 2.91
CA LEU A 183 -23.16 -0.73 2.51
C LEU A 183 -23.94 0.05 3.58
N VAL A 184 -23.27 0.96 4.27
CA VAL A 184 -23.85 1.78 5.35
C VAL A 184 -24.81 2.84 4.81
N THR A 185 -25.87 3.15 5.57
CA THR A 185 -26.75 4.28 5.26
C THR A 185 -26.20 5.59 5.81
N ARG A 186 -25.41 5.51 6.88
CA ARG A 186 -24.75 6.64 7.52
C ARG A 186 -23.29 6.31 7.82
N LYS A 187 -22.39 7.26 7.57
CA LYS A 187 -20.97 7.07 7.89
C LYS A 187 -20.81 6.87 9.41
N PRO A 188 -20.04 5.85 9.85
CA PRO A 188 -19.79 5.64 11.28
C PRO A 188 -18.94 6.77 11.84
N LEU A 189 -19.12 7.07 13.13
CA LEU A 189 -18.27 8.02 13.85
C LEU A 189 -16.91 7.38 14.15
N THR A 190 -15.92 7.68 13.31
CA THR A 190 -14.54 7.19 13.44
C THR A 190 -13.57 8.10 12.68
N GLU A 191 -12.32 8.20 13.14
CA GLU A 191 -11.28 9.04 12.50
C GLU A 191 -10.87 8.53 11.11
N ASP A 192 -10.96 7.22 10.86
CA ASP A 192 -10.77 6.66 9.53
C ASP A 192 -11.72 5.49 9.26
N TYR A 193 -12.34 5.51 8.09
CA TYR A 193 -13.29 4.52 7.65
C TYR A 193 -13.05 4.16 6.17
N VAL A 194 -12.49 2.96 5.96
CA VAL A 194 -12.19 2.40 4.64
C VAL A 194 -12.69 0.95 4.61
N PRO A 195 -14.01 0.75 4.47
CA PRO A 195 -14.62 -0.57 4.31
C PRO A 195 -14.16 -1.29 3.03
N VAL A 196 -14.66 -2.50 2.79
CA VAL A 196 -14.39 -3.24 1.55
C VAL A 196 -14.98 -2.52 0.34
N LEU A 197 -16.23 -2.06 0.41
CA LEU A 197 -16.89 -1.31 -0.65
C LEU A 197 -16.91 0.19 -0.32
N PRO A 198 -16.53 1.09 -1.24
CA PRO A 198 -16.20 0.87 -2.65
C PRO A 198 -14.73 0.52 -2.93
N TRP A 199 -13.90 0.48 -1.89
CA TRP A 199 -12.44 0.54 -1.95
C TRP A 199 -11.75 -0.68 -2.58
N LEU A 200 -12.43 -1.81 -2.63
CA LEU A 200 -12.00 -2.99 -3.39
C LEU A 200 -11.87 -2.69 -4.89
N GLY A 201 -12.65 -1.74 -5.41
CA GLY A 201 -12.62 -1.33 -6.81
C GLY A 201 -11.24 -0.85 -7.28
N PRO A 202 -10.70 0.24 -6.71
CA PRO A 202 -9.34 0.70 -7.01
C PRO A 202 -8.27 -0.40 -6.87
N MET A 203 -8.39 -1.28 -5.87
CA MET A 203 -7.43 -2.37 -5.69
C MET A 203 -7.50 -3.41 -6.82
N LEU A 204 -8.70 -3.83 -7.22
CA LEU A 204 -8.90 -4.74 -8.34
C LEU A 204 -8.41 -4.13 -9.66
N TRP A 205 -8.70 -2.85 -9.89
CA TRP A 205 -8.22 -2.12 -11.06
C TRP A 205 -6.70 -2.01 -11.08
N GLY A 206 -6.06 -1.74 -9.94
CA GLY A 206 -4.60 -1.74 -9.82
C GLY A 206 -4.00 -3.10 -10.17
N PHE A 207 -4.60 -4.19 -9.67
CA PHE A 207 -4.18 -5.55 -9.99
C PHE A 207 -4.33 -5.85 -11.50
N ALA A 208 -5.46 -5.49 -12.11
CA ALA A 208 -5.71 -5.71 -13.54
C ALA A 208 -4.77 -4.87 -14.43
N LEU A 209 -4.57 -3.59 -14.11
CA LEU A 209 -3.67 -2.70 -14.84
C LEU A 209 -2.25 -3.26 -14.89
N MET A 210 -1.74 -3.72 -13.76
CA MET A 210 -0.38 -4.28 -13.65
C MET A 210 -0.16 -5.56 -14.45
N ARG A 211 -1.23 -6.31 -14.78
CA ARG A 211 -1.15 -7.48 -15.66
C ARG A 211 -0.99 -7.13 -17.14
N THR A 212 -1.12 -5.85 -17.49
CA THR A 212 -0.99 -5.38 -18.87
C THR A 212 0.47 -5.09 -19.21
N ARG A 213 0.95 -5.62 -20.34
CA ARG A 213 2.35 -5.47 -20.80
C ARG A 213 2.79 -4.01 -20.89
N ALA A 214 1.94 -3.14 -21.44
CA ALA A 214 2.23 -1.71 -21.58
C ALA A 214 2.50 -1.04 -20.22
N VAL A 215 1.71 -1.37 -19.19
CA VAL A 215 1.87 -0.85 -17.83
C VAL A 215 3.15 -1.41 -17.19
N GLN A 216 3.42 -2.71 -17.35
CA GLN A 216 4.67 -3.32 -16.87
C GLN A 216 5.89 -2.61 -17.46
N THR A 217 5.94 -2.46 -18.77
CA THR A 217 7.02 -1.78 -19.47
C THR A 217 7.16 -0.33 -19.01
N LEU A 218 6.05 0.40 -18.88
CA LEU A 218 6.06 1.79 -18.40
C LEU A 218 6.65 1.89 -16.98
N LEU A 219 6.28 0.98 -16.08
CA LEU A 219 6.67 1.03 -14.67
C LEU A 219 8.08 0.48 -14.40
N GLN A 220 8.63 -0.33 -15.31
CA GLN A 220 10.02 -0.82 -15.28
C GLN A 220 11.02 0.20 -15.84
N ARG A 221 10.56 1.22 -16.57
CA ARG A 221 11.46 2.25 -17.10
C ARG A 221 12.24 2.94 -15.97
N PRO A 222 13.50 3.36 -16.23
CA PRO A 222 14.27 4.13 -15.26
C PRO A 222 13.49 5.32 -14.72
N LEU A 223 13.66 5.55 -13.43
CA LEU A 223 13.08 6.68 -12.74
C LEU A 223 14.00 7.90 -12.93
N PRO A 224 13.48 9.05 -13.38
CA PRO A 224 14.23 10.29 -13.45
C PRO A 224 14.89 10.61 -12.10
N GLY A 225 16.09 11.20 -12.12
CA GLY A 225 16.87 11.50 -10.91
C GLY A 225 16.07 12.27 -9.86
N VAL A 226 15.30 13.27 -10.30
CA VAL A 226 14.44 14.11 -9.44
C VAL A 226 13.34 13.33 -8.69
N LEU A 227 12.89 12.19 -9.22
CA LEU A 227 11.84 11.38 -8.60
C LEU A 227 12.42 10.24 -7.72
N ARG A 228 13.74 10.04 -7.70
CA ARG A 228 14.39 9.00 -6.88
C ARG A 228 14.03 9.06 -5.40
N PRO A 229 13.94 10.24 -4.74
CA PRO A 229 13.53 10.30 -3.34
C PRO A 229 12.15 9.69 -3.10
N LEU A 230 11.19 9.92 -4.00
CA LEU A 230 9.85 9.31 -3.93
C LEU A 230 9.92 7.79 -4.08
N GLY A 231 10.78 7.31 -4.97
CA GLY A 231 11.04 5.88 -5.15
C GLY A 231 11.63 5.22 -3.91
N VAL A 232 12.54 5.89 -3.19
CA VAL A 232 13.07 5.41 -1.91
C VAL A 232 11.98 5.41 -0.85
N LEU A 233 11.23 6.51 -0.73
CA LEU A 233 10.15 6.66 0.23
C LEU A 233 9.09 5.54 0.09
N GLY A 234 8.66 5.24 -1.14
CA GLY A 234 7.66 4.22 -1.42
C GLY A 234 8.07 2.78 -1.02
N GLN A 235 9.37 2.50 -0.93
CA GLN A 235 9.88 1.20 -0.47
C GLN A 235 9.64 0.98 1.02
N TRP A 236 9.59 2.07 1.80
CA TRP A 236 9.36 2.08 3.24
C TRP A 236 7.92 2.48 3.59
N SER A 237 6.99 2.29 2.65
CA SER A 237 5.61 2.78 2.74
C SER A 237 4.89 2.46 4.05
N LEU A 238 4.97 1.21 4.54
CA LEU A 238 4.31 0.83 5.79
C LEU A 238 4.93 1.51 7.01
N SER A 239 6.27 1.55 7.10
CA SER A 239 6.97 2.17 8.23
C SER A 239 6.67 3.67 8.29
N TYR A 240 6.74 4.35 7.15
CA TYR A 240 6.39 5.76 7.07
C TYR A 240 4.90 6.00 7.36
N TYR A 241 4.00 5.16 6.84
CA TYR A 241 2.58 5.22 7.17
C TYR A 241 2.35 5.11 8.68
N MET A 242 3.10 4.26 9.39
CA MET A 242 2.95 4.16 10.85
C MET A 242 3.52 5.36 11.61
N LEU A 243 4.55 6.02 11.06
CA LEU A 243 5.26 7.09 11.75
C LEU A 243 4.73 8.49 11.47
N HIS A 244 4.15 8.76 10.30
CA HIS A 244 3.78 10.13 9.92
C HIS A 244 2.87 10.79 10.96
N GLN A 245 1.77 10.15 11.38
CA GLN A 245 0.79 10.76 12.27
C GLN A 245 1.34 11.01 13.69
N PRO A 246 2.00 10.03 14.36
CA PRO A 246 2.64 10.30 15.65
C PRO A 246 3.70 11.41 15.58
N VAL A 247 4.47 11.49 14.49
CA VAL A 247 5.49 12.53 14.31
C VAL A 247 4.85 13.90 14.12
N LEU A 248 3.82 14.03 13.28
CA LEU A 248 3.13 15.30 13.05
C LEU A 248 2.45 15.82 14.33
N ILE A 249 1.69 14.96 15.01
CA ILE A 249 1.05 15.32 16.29
C ILE A 249 2.11 15.67 17.33
N GLY A 250 3.16 14.85 17.47
CA GLY A 250 4.24 15.09 18.43
C GLY A 250 4.96 16.42 18.19
N ALA A 251 5.21 16.78 16.92
CA ALA A 251 5.80 18.07 16.57
C ALA A 251 4.89 19.25 16.95
N LEU A 252 3.59 19.16 16.67
CA LEU A 252 2.62 20.21 17.04
C LEU A 252 2.42 20.33 18.55
N MET A 253 2.38 19.20 19.27
CA MET A 253 2.35 19.18 20.73
C MET A 253 3.60 19.83 21.33
N GLY A 254 4.78 19.53 20.77
CA GLY A 254 6.05 20.14 21.19
C GLY A 254 6.07 21.66 20.95
N ALA A 255 5.65 22.10 19.75
CA ALA A 255 5.55 23.53 19.42
C ALA A 255 4.61 24.28 20.38
N LYS A 256 3.45 23.69 20.70
CA LYS A 256 2.51 24.24 21.69
C LYS A 256 3.14 24.31 23.09
N ALA A 257 3.83 23.26 23.52
CA ALA A 257 4.50 23.23 24.83
C ALA A 257 5.62 24.28 24.95
N LEU A 258 6.26 24.64 23.84
CA LEU A 258 7.27 25.71 23.75
C LEU A 258 6.66 27.12 23.60
N GLY A 259 5.33 27.24 23.57
CA GLY A 259 4.63 28.52 23.49
C GLY A 259 4.70 29.19 22.11
N TRP A 260 4.91 28.42 21.04
CA TRP A 260 4.91 28.98 19.68
C TRP A 260 3.49 29.39 19.23
N PHE A 261 2.46 28.81 19.84
CA PHE A 261 1.05 29.13 19.66
C PHE A 261 0.20 28.61 20.84
#